data_AF-A0A7W0GRW5-F1
#
_entry.id   AF-A0A7W0GRW5-F1
#
_cell.length_a   1.000
_cell.length_b   1.000
_cell.length_c   1.000
_cell.angle_alpha   90.00
_cell.angle_beta   90.00
_cell.angle_gamma   90.00
#
_symmetry.space_group_name_H-M   'P 1'
#
loop_
_entity.id
_entity.type
_entity.pdbx_description
1 polymer ?
#
loop_
_entity_poly.entity_id
_entity_poly.type
_entity_poly.pdbx_seq_one_letter_code
_entity_poly.pdbx_strand_id
1 'polypeptide(L)' 'MNWSEFFSMGGYAFYVWGSYLVTLILMGGEVVLLLRRKKLLRHQKRTSSEFRGK' A
#
# COMPACT_ATOMS: atom_id res chain seq x y z
N MET A 1 -21.41 2.24 23.86
CA MET A 1 -20.34 1.25 23.64
C MET A 1 -19.06 2.02 23.36
N ASN A 2 -18.16 2.08 24.34
CA ASN A 2 -17.04 3.00 24.35
C ASN A 2 -15.85 2.44 23.58
N TRP A 3 -15.69 2.87 22.33
CA TRP A 3 -14.45 2.67 21.57
C TRP A 3 -13.24 3.24 22.33
N SER A 4 -13.42 4.34 23.08
CA SER A 4 -12.40 4.96 23.91
C SER A 4 -11.86 4.07 25.04
N GLU A 5 -12.66 3.13 25.57
CA GLU A 5 -12.18 2.15 26.56
C GLU A 5 -11.34 1.05 25.90
N PHE A 6 -11.68 0.66 24.68
CA PHE A 6 -10.88 -0.28 23.89
C PHE A 6 -9.48 0.27 23.61
N PHE A 7 -9.36 1.58 23.34
CA PHE A 7 -8.08 2.27 23.20
C PHE A 7 -7.37 2.50 24.55
N SER A 8 -8.13 2.65 25.65
CA SER A 8 -7.60 2.93 26.99
C SER A 8 -7.39 1.70 27.87
N MET A 9 -7.54 0.47 27.34
CA MET A 9 -7.17 -0.78 28.01
C MET A 9 -5.63 -0.91 28.15
N GLY A 10 -5.02 0.00 28.92
CA GLY A 10 -3.74 -0.14 29.62
C GLY A 10 -2.46 -0.41 28.82
N GLY A 11 -2.52 -0.61 27.51
CA GLY A 11 -1.34 -0.90 26.67
C GLY A 11 -1.58 -1.82 25.48
N TYR A 12 -2.63 -2.65 25.49
CA TYR A 12 -2.85 -3.64 24.41
C TYR A 12 -3.30 -3.01 23.08
N ALA A 13 -4.05 -1.91 23.13
CA ALA A 13 -4.53 -1.24 21.92
C ALA A 13 -3.38 -0.76 21.03
N PHE A 14 -2.31 -0.23 21.64
CA PHE A 14 -1.11 0.21 20.92
C PHE A 14 -0.39 -0.95 20.23
N TYR A 15 -0.34 -2.14 20.86
CA TYR A 15 0.25 -3.33 20.25
C TYR A 15 -0.57 -3.83 19.06
N VAL A 16 -1.91 -3.86 19.19
CA VAL A 16 -2.80 -4.28 18.10
C VAL A 16 -2.66 -3.32 16.93
N TRP A 17 -2.89 -2.03 17.16
CA TRP A 17 -2.80 -1.02 16.10
C TRP A 17 -1.40 -0.91 15.49
N GLY A 18 -0.35 -1.02 16.31
CA GLY A 18 1.04 -1.06 15.83
C GLY A 18 1.32 -2.28 14.94
N SER A 19 0.87 -3.47 15.34
CA SER A 19 1.03 -4.69 14.55
C SER A 19 0.29 -4.60 13.22
N TYR A 20 -0.96 -4.12 13.23
CA TYR A 20 -1.75 -3.88 12.02
C TYR A 20 -1.07 -2.85 11.10
N LEU A 21 -0.55 -1.75 11.65
CA LEU A 21 0.18 -0.74 10.89
C LEU A 21 1.44 -1.33 10.24
N VAL A 22 2.23 -2.10 10.99
CA VAL A 22 3.45 -2.76 10.48
C VAL A 22 3.12 -3.73 9.35
N THR A 23 2.09 -4.57 9.51
CA THR A 23 1.63 -5.47 8.45
C THR A 23 1.18 -4.70 7.20
N LEU A 24 0.44 -3.61 7.39
CA LEU A 24 -0.06 -2.78 6.29
C LEU A 24 1.09 -2.04 5.57
N ILE A 25 2.12 -1.59 6.30
CA ILE A 25 3.33 -1.01 5.73
C ILE A 25 4.13 -2.05 4.94
N LEU A 26 4.29 -3.27 5.46
CA LEU A 26 4.99 -4.35 4.76
C LEU A 26 4.25 -4.71 3.46
N MET A 27 2.94 -4.94 3.56
CA MET A 27 2.11 -5.32 2.42
C MET A 27 2.01 -4.16 1.40
N GLY A 28 1.81 -2.93 1.87
CA GLY A 28 1.77 -1.72 1.03
C GLY A 28 3.11 -1.41 0.38
N GLY A 29 4.22 -1.58 1.09
CA GLY A 29 5.58 -1.38 0.60
C GLY A 29 5.93 -2.35 -0.53
N GLU A 30 5.63 -3.63 -0.36
CA GLU A 30 5.74 -4.67 -1.40
C GLU A 30 4.91 -4.30 -2.64
N VAL A 31 3.63 -3.93 -2.45
CA VAL A 31 2.74 -3.54 -3.54
C VAL A 31 3.24 -2.28 -4.26
N VAL A 32 3.70 -1.27 -3.53
CA VAL A 32 4.26 -0.04 -4.13
C VAL A 32 5.53 -0.33 -4.91
N LEU A 33 6.41 -1.20 -4.39
CA LEU A 33 7.65 -1.61 -5.08
C LEU A 33 7.33 -2.38 -6.38
N LEU A 34 6.37 -3.31 -6.32
CA LEU A 34 5.87 -4.05 -7.47
C LEU A 34 5.20 -3.11 -8.50
N LEU A 35 4.41 -2.14 -8.04
CA LEU A 35 3.77 -1.15 -8.90
C LEU A 35 4.77 -0.19 -9.53
N ARG A 36 5.82 0.23 -8.82
CA ARG A 36 6.93 1.03 -9.37
C ARG A 36 7.67 0.26 -10.46
N ARG A 37 7.99 -1.02 -10.24
CA ARG A 37 8.60 -1.89 -11.27
C ARG A 37 7.68 -2.05 -12.49
N LYS A 38 6.38 -2.25 -12.29
CA LYS A 38 5.42 -2.34 -13.41
C LYS A 38 5.21 -1.01 -14.14
N LYS A 39 5.42 0.14 -13.50
CA LYS A 39 5.26 1.46 -14.14
C LYS A 39 6.35 1.74 -15.18
N LEU A 40 7.57 1.23 -14.98
CA LEU A 40 8.66 1.28 -15.97
C LEU A 40 8.30 0.55 -17.27
N LEU A 41 7.65 -0.62 -17.17
CA LEU A 41 7.24 -1.40 -18.35
C LEU A 41 6.02 -0.81 -19.08
N ARG A 42 5.15 -0.08 -18.37
CA ARG A 42 3.94 0.51 -18.97
C ARG A 42 4.18 1.78 -19.78
N HIS A 43 5.28 2.50 -19.54
CA HIS A 43 5.61 3.68 -20.34
C HIS A 43 5.98 3.32 -21.79
N GLN A 44 6.44 2.10 -22.05
CA GLN A 44 6.76 1.62 -23.40
C GLN A 44 5.51 1.46 -24.29
N LYS A 45 4.37 1.04 -23.74
CA LYS A 45 3.17 0.75 -24.56
C LYS A 45 2.44 1.98 -25.10
N ARG A 46 2.59 3.16 -24.51
CA ARG A 46 1.93 4.38 -25.03
C ARG A 46 2.65 4.96 -26.25
N THR A 47 3.97 4.82 -26.34
CA THR A 47 4.73 5.33 -27.48
C THR A 47 4.53 4.48 -28.74
N SER A 48 4.21 3.18 -28.61
CA SER A 48 4.02 2.30 -29.78
C SER A 48 2.64 2.38 -30.44
N SER A 49 1.61 2.90 -29.76
CA SER A 49 0.27 3.08 -30.36
C SER A 49 0.15 4.33 -31.21
N GLU A 50 1.10 5.26 -31.11
CA GLU A 50 1.09 6.53 -31.87
C GLU A 50 1.75 6.39 -33.26
N PHE A 51 2.57 5.37 -33.47
CA PHE A 51 3.29 5.14 -34.75
C PHE A 51 2.60 4.13 -35.70
N ARG A 52 1.48 3.51 -35.29
CA ARG A 52 0.71 2.51 -36.08
C ARG A 52 -0.46 3.14 -36.85
N GLY A 53 -0.58 4.46 -36.87
CA GLY A 53 -1.77 5.18 -37.34
C GLY A 53 -1.51 6.30 -38.37
N LYS A 54 -0.38 6.31 -39.06
CA LYS A 54 -0.11 7.26 -40.15
C LYS A 54 0.47 6.55 -41.35
#